data_AF-A0A1Q9TFL6-F1
#
_entry.id   AF-A0A1Q9TFL6-F1
#
_cell.length_a   1.000
_cell.length_b   1.000
_cell.length_c   1.000
_cell.angle_alpha   90.00
_cell.angle_beta   90.00
_cell.angle_gamma   90.00
#
_symmetry.space_group_name_H-M   'P 1'
#
loop_
_entity.id
_entity.type
_entity.pdbx_description
1 polymer ?
#
loop_
_entity_poly.entity_id
_entity_poly.type
_entity_poly.pdbx_seq_one_letter_code
_entity_poly.pdbx_strand_id
1 'polypeptide(L)'
;MTDLDRAHSALTDRLDTTDAIRTAFSAHPRHAYISDVIWPSVVGAPLNRADDPDGWARAVYSDDYVTTQANDGDDGPMNTPTSSSSAPQLMADMIEAAGVGPGMRVLEIGTGSAWNAAILASLVGPEGSVTSVEIDPGVAAHARSRLKATNVEVVTGTIPDGSEVFDALIATCAVQRVPREWVERVGPDARLVIPWAPYREGGPTPVAALRRTGPGTASGPLTRDASFMRDRRQRGARQRFPGTGEEATSRSTFPEGSRDLLDNDRLTRLVLTCPGLYIAVGGRPWRNGAAPVVALGESDDWAHIWPDGSVTRHGTGALTTFTEAYTMLEDAGWPGLESFTLEVDAESGVHTVRSSLGTCKHPV
;
A
#
# COMPACT_ATOMS: atom_id res chain seq x y z
N MET A 1 25.98 15.71 11.64
CA MET A 1 24.64 15.97 12.19
C MET A 1 23.83 16.77 11.20
N THR A 2 22.93 16.08 10.51
CA THR A 2 21.98 16.62 9.54
C THR A 2 21.10 17.68 10.17
N ASP A 3 20.92 18.80 9.46
CA ASP A 3 19.95 19.85 9.76
C ASP A 3 18.55 19.35 9.35
N LEU A 4 17.76 18.91 10.33
CA LEU A 4 16.48 18.24 10.10
C LEU A 4 15.40 19.18 9.56
N ASP A 5 15.43 20.45 9.95
CA ASP A 5 14.47 21.44 9.45
C ASP A 5 14.74 21.73 7.97
N ARG A 6 16.02 21.87 7.59
CA ARG A 6 16.42 21.98 6.19
C ARG A 6 16.05 20.73 5.39
N ALA A 7 16.26 19.54 5.96
CA ALA A 7 15.87 18.29 5.31
C ALA A 7 14.35 18.21 5.12
N HIS A 8 13.57 18.71 6.07
CA HIS A 8 12.11 18.83 5.96
C HIS A 8 11.70 19.77 4.84
N SER A 9 12.23 21.00 4.81
CA SER A 9 11.93 21.95 3.74
C SER A 9 12.28 21.37 2.37
N ALA A 10 13.44 20.72 2.24
CA ALA A 10 13.83 20.09 0.98
C ALA A 10 12.89 18.95 0.55
N LEU A 11 12.35 18.17 1.49
CA LEU A 11 11.35 17.14 1.19
C LEU A 11 10.04 17.77 0.73
N THR A 12 9.54 18.79 1.43
CA THR A 12 8.25 19.43 1.11
C THR A 12 8.29 20.22 -0.19
N ASP A 13 9.43 20.84 -0.53
CA ASP A 13 9.62 21.58 -1.78
C ASP A 13 9.57 20.67 -3.01
N ARG A 14 9.97 19.40 -2.87
CA ARG A 14 9.99 18.42 -3.97
C ARG A 14 8.68 17.69 -4.21
N LEU A 15 7.70 17.78 -3.30
CA LEU A 15 6.40 17.13 -3.50
C LEU A 15 5.73 17.65 -4.77
N ASP A 16 5.20 16.78 -5.60
CA ASP A 16 4.33 17.18 -6.72
C ASP A 16 2.88 17.17 -6.22
N THR A 17 2.39 18.32 -5.78
CA THR A 17 1.05 18.43 -5.17
C THR A 17 0.62 19.90 -5.09
N THR A 18 -0.65 20.11 -4.74
CA THR A 18 -1.24 21.45 -4.54
C THR A 18 -0.56 22.24 -3.41
N ASP A 19 -0.61 23.57 -3.49
CA ASP A 19 -0.04 24.45 -2.45
C ASP A 19 -0.66 24.22 -1.08
N ALA A 20 -1.95 23.90 -1.01
CA ALA A 20 -2.64 23.60 0.24
C ALA A 20 -2.07 22.35 0.92
N ILE A 21 -1.90 21.26 0.16
CA ILE A 21 -1.31 20.01 0.66
C ILE A 21 0.15 20.25 1.03
N ARG A 22 0.94 20.90 0.16
CA ARG A 22 2.34 21.23 0.45
C ARG A 22 2.47 22.04 1.75
N THR A 23 1.63 23.05 1.94
CA THR A 23 1.62 23.87 3.16
C THR A 23 1.31 23.04 4.41
N ALA A 24 0.35 22.11 4.32
CA ALA A 24 0.05 21.19 5.41
C ALA A 24 1.24 20.27 5.74
N PHE A 25 1.94 19.72 4.74
CA PHE A 25 3.19 18.97 4.96
C PHE A 25 4.28 19.83 5.60
N SER A 26 4.46 21.07 5.13
CA SER A 26 5.45 22.02 5.68
C SER A 26 5.20 22.35 7.15
N ALA A 27 3.95 22.39 7.60
CA ALA A 27 3.59 22.64 9.00
C ALA A 27 3.92 21.48 9.94
N HIS A 28 4.17 20.27 9.42
CA HIS A 28 4.37 19.05 10.21
C HIS A 28 5.71 18.38 9.88
N PRO A 29 6.81 18.79 10.54
CA PRO A 29 8.13 18.16 10.36
C PRO A 29 8.07 16.64 10.53
N ARG A 30 8.37 15.89 9.46
CA ARG A 30 8.25 14.41 9.46
C ARG A 30 8.99 13.76 10.64
N HIS A 31 10.18 14.28 10.96
CA HIS A 31 11.02 13.80 12.05
C HIS A 31 10.38 13.92 13.46
N ALA A 32 9.36 14.77 13.65
CA ALA A 32 8.64 14.89 14.92
C ALA A 32 7.67 13.71 15.15
N TYR A 33 7.31 12.99 14.08
CA TYR A 33 6.34 11.88 14.11
C TYR A 33 7.00 10.49 14.05
N ILE A 34 8.29 10.42 13.71
CA ILE A 34 9.05 9.17 13.67
C ILE A 34 9.72 8.90 15.02
N SER A 35 9.70 7.66 15.48
CA SER A 35 10.43 7.22 16.68
C SER A 35 11.94 7.25 16.48
N ASP A 36 12.70 7.36 17.57
CA ASP A 36 14.16 7.28 17.51
C ASP A 36 14.66 5.93 17.01
N VAL A 37 13.88 4.86 17.22
CA VAL A 37 14.16 3.51 16.70
C VAL A 37 13.34 3.27 15.44
N ILE A 38 14.01 2.86 14.36
CA ILE A 38 13.41 2.51 13.06
C ILE A 38 14.01 1.21 12.51
N TRP A 39 13.32 0.59 11.55
CA TRP A 39 13.79 -0.62 10.87
C TRP A 39 14.06 -0.35 9.39
N PRO A 40 15.28 0.08 9.02
CA PRO A 40 15.61 0.41 7.63
C PRO A 40 15.70 -0.82 6.72
N SER A 41 15.70 -2.03 7.29
CA SER A 41 15.85 -3.30 6.58
C SER A 41 15.08 -4.41 7.28
N VAL A 42 14.55 -5.35 6.48
CA VAL A 42 13.92 -6.58 6.97
C VAL A 42 14.92 -7.55 7.62
N VAL A 43 16.22 -7.33 7.43
CA VAL A 43 17.33 -8.05 8.09
C VAL A 43 18.20 -7.09 8.89
N GLY A 44 18.78 -7.59 9.98
CA GLY A 44 19.71 -6.84 10.82
C GLY A 44 19.03 -6.17 12.02
N ALA A 45 19.84 -5.45 12.80
CA ALA A 45 19.36 -4.73 13.98
C ALA A 45 18.55 -3.47 13.59
N PRO A 46 17.59 -3.05 14.42
CA PRO A 46 16.98 -1.73 14.27
C PRO A 46 18.04 -0.63 14.40
N LEU A 47 17.78 0.50 13.74
CA LEU A 47 18.62 1.69 13.82
C LEU A 47 18.05 2.64 14.89
N ASN A 48 18.88 3.02 15.85
CA ASN A 48 18.56 4.02 16.86
C ASN A 48 19.22 5.36 16.50
N ARG A 49 18.43 6.43 16.51
CA ARG A 49 18.87 7.81 16.25
C ARG A 49 20.02 8.25 17.14
N ALA A 50 20.09 7.79 18.39
CA ALA A 50 21.18 8.14 19.29
C ALA A 50 22.54 7.58 18.83
N ASP A 51 22.52 6.41 18.18
CA ASP A 51 23.72 5.69 17.74
C ASP A 51 24.17 6.15 16.34
N ASP A 52 23.22 6.43 15.43
CA ASP A 52 23.49 7.01 14.11
C ASP A 52 22.46 8.08 13.71
N PRO A 53 22.64 9.33 14.20
CA PRO A 53 21.71 10.43 13.90
C PRO A 53 21.61 10.75 12.41
N ASP A 54 22.73 10.63 11.68
CA ASP A 54 22.79 10.98 10.27
C ASP A 54 22.16 9.87 9.41
N GLY A 55 22.34 8.60 9.77
CA GLY A 55 21.64 7.46 9.15
C GLY A 55 20.14 7.49 9.40
N TRP A 56 19.72 7.83 10.61
CA TRP A 56 18.31 8.01 10.94
C TRP A 56 17.70 9.13 10.11
N ALA A 57 18.36 10.29 10.04
CA ALA A 57 17.90 11.43 9.24
C ALA A 57 17.80 11.10 7.75
N ARG A 58 18.79 10.37 7.20
CA ARG A 58 18.76 9.89 5.80
C ARG A 58 17.55 8.99 5.52
N ALA A 59 17.22 8.09 6.44
CA ALA A 59 16.05 7.21 6.28
C ALA A 59 14.74 8.01 6.36
N VAL A 60 14.62 8.90 7.35
CA VAL A 60 13.42 9.73 7.60
C VAL A 60 13.12 10.69 6.44
N TYR A 61 14.15 11.24 5.81
CA TYR A 61 14.02 12.20 4.71
C TYR A 61 14.28 11.60 3.33
N SER A 62 14.24 10.27 3.23
CA SER A 62 14.16 9.60 1.93
C SER A 62 12.76 9.78 1.31
N ASP A 63 12.67 9.59 0.00
CA ASP A 63 11.39 9.64 -0.72
C ASP A 63 10.58 8.33 -0.53
N ASP A 64 11.03 7.43 0.36
CA ASP A 64 10.43 6.12 0.65
C ASP A 64 9.72 6.10 2.03
N TYR A 65 9.09 4.99 2.36
CA TYR A 65 8.50 4.74 3.67
C TYR A 65 9.58 4.48 4.74
N VAL A 66 9.19 4.65 6.01
CA VAL A 66 10.03 4.35 7.17
C VAL A 66 9.29 3.38 8.07
N THR A 67 9.81 2.17 8.26
CA THR A 67 9.23 1.21 9.20
C THR A 67 9.45 1.67 10.63
N THR A 68 8.34 1.86 11.35
CA THR A 68 8.29 2.35 12.74
C THR A 68 7.94 1.26 13.75
N GLN A 69 7.49 0.10 13.28
CA GLN A 69 7.29 -1.10 14.10
C GLN A 69 7.50 -2.35 13.23
N ALA A 70 8.24 -3.32 13.75
CA ALA A 70 8.35 -4.65 13.16
C ALA A 70 7.67 -5.70 14.06
N ASN A 71 7.20 -6.79 13.45
CA ASN A 71 6.67 -7.99 14.10
C ASN A 71 5.60 -7.72 15.18
N ASP A 72 4.72 -6.72 14.94
CA ASP A 72 3.67 -6.28 15.87
C ASP A 72 4.20 -5.84 17.25
N GLY A 73 5.48 -5.46 17.32
CA GLY A 73 6.17 -5.06 18.54
C GLY A 73 7.00 -6.15 19.21
N ASP A 74 6.98 -7.37 18.68
CA ASP A 74 7.74 -8.51 19.21
C ASP A 74 9.09 -8.73 18.49
N ASP A 75 9.88 -9.67 19.00
CA ASP A 75 11.10 -10.14 18.34
C ASP A 75 10.77 -11.14 17.22
N GLY A 76 11.66 -11.21 16.23
CA GLY A 76 11.52 -12.17 15.13
C GLY A 76 12.83 -12.42 14.40
N PRO A 77 12.92 -13.51 13.62
CA PRO A 77 14.11 -13.82 12.82
C PRO A 77 14.34 -12.81 11.69
N MET A 78 13.30 -12.05 11.34
CA MET A 78 13.27 -10.98 10.34
C MET A 78 12.46 -9.82 10.92
N ASN A 79 12.74 -8.60 10.48
CA ASN A 79 11.97 -7.41 10.83
C ASN A 79 10.79 -7.27 9.86
N THR A 80 9.71 -8.02 10.07
CA THR A 80 8.50 -7.90 9.22
C THR A 80 7.81 -6.58 9.54
N PRO A 81 7.68 -5.63 8.60
CA PRO A 81 7.03 -4.36 8.89
C PRO A 81 5.57 -4.55 9.33
N THR A 82 5.18 -3.85 10.40
CA THR A 82 3.82 -3.89 10.98
C THR A 82 3.24 -2.52 11.29
N SER A 83 4.08 -1.47 11.24
CA SER A 83 3.69 -0.06 11.13
C SER A 83 4.78 0.71 10.38
N SER A 84 4.41 1.73 9.62
CA SER A 84 5.33 2.65 8.95
C SER A 84 4.76 4.06 8.85
N SER A 85 5.64 5.01 8.62
CA SER A 85 5.27 6.23 7.91
C SER A 85 5.44 5.98 6.41
N SER A 86 4.34 6.01 5.65
CA SER A 86 4.36 5.87 4.19
C SER A 86 5.24 6.92 3.51
N ALA A 87 5.59 6.65 2.25
CA ALA A 87 6.32 7.57 1.39
C ALA A 87 5.57 8.92 1.26
N PRO A 88 6.27 10.07 1.32
CA PRO A 88 5.64 11.40 1.32
C PRO A 88 4.78 11.66 0.09
N GLN A 89 5.30 11.40 -1.11
CA GLN A 89 4.57 11.63 -2.37
C GLN A 89 3.30 10.78 -2.44
N LEU A 90 3.39 9.51 -2.05
CA LEU A 90 2.22 8.61 -1.99
C LEU A 90 1.12 9.16 -1.08
N MET A 91 1.47 9.73 0.08
CA MET A 91 0.49 10.34 0.98
C MET A 91 -0.12 11.62 0.39
N ALA A 92 0.69 12.48 -0.24
CA ALA A 92 0.18 13.67 -0.92
C ALA A 92 -0.85 13.29 -2.01
N ASP A 93 -0.53 12.30 -2.85
CA ASP A 93 -1.43 11.82 -3.90
C ASP A 93 -2.71 11.22 -3.34
N MET A 94 -2.64 10.47 -2.23
CA MET A 94 -3.83 9.87 -1.61
C MET A 94 -4.72 10.92 -0.95
N ILE A 95 -4.15 11.95 -0.33
CA ILE A 95 -4.89 13.09 0.21
C ILE A 95 -5.59 13.85 -0.92
N GLU A 96 -4.90 14.09 -2.03
CA GLU A 96 -5.48 14.75 -3.22
C GLU A 96 -6.59 13.91 -3.85
N ALA A 97 -6.36 12.59 -3.98
CA ALA A 97 -7.37 11.66 -4.44
C ALA A 97 -8.59 11.63 -3.51
N ALA A 98 -8.42 11.81 -2.19
CA ALA A 98 -9.52 11.88 -1.24
C ALA A 98 -10.29 13.21 -1.32
N GLY A 99 -9.68 14.26 -1.88
CA GLY A 99 -10.29 15.58 -2.02
C GLY A 99 -10.50 16.28 -0.68
N VAL A 100 -9.62 16.02 0.29
CA VAL A 100 -9.71 16.59 1.65
C VAL A 100 -9.57 18.12 1.59
N GLY A 101 -10.48 18.82 2.26
CA GLY A 101 -10.48 20.28 2.32
C GLY A 101 -11.11 20.84 3.59
N PRO A 102 -11.16 22.18 3.72
CA PRO A 102 -11.62 22.86 4.93
C PRO A 102 -13.05 22.47 5.35
N GLY A 103 -13.26 22.29 6.65
CA GLY A 103 -14.56 21.97 7.26
C GLY A 103 -14.99 20.51 7.14
N MET A 104 -14.23 19.67 6.44
CA MET A 104 -14.57 18.26 6.29
C MET A 104 -14.35 17.45 7.57
N ARG A 105 -15.17 16.41 7.75
CA ARG A 105 -14.97 15.35 8.72
C ARG A 105 -14.33 14.16 8.03
N VAL A 106 -13.10 13.84 8.37
CA VAL A 106 -12.31 12.82 7.69
C VAL A 106 -12.10 11.61 8.60
N LEU A 107 -12.36 10.42 8.06
CA LEU A 107 -12.00 9.16 8.70
C LEU A 107 -10.69 8.63 8.12
N GLU A 108 -9.67 8.51 8.97
CA GLU A 108 -8.43 7.80 8.64
C GLU A 108 -8.46 6.39 9.26
N ILE A 109 -8.12 5.38 8.46
CA ILE A 109 -7.87 4.02 8.97
C ILE A 109 -6.38 3.71 8.89
N GLY A 110 -5.75 3.52 10.05
CA GLY A 110 -4.31 3.28 10.22
C GLY A 110 -3.58 4.54 10.68
N THR A 111 -3.73 4.94 11.95
CA THR A 111 -3.06 6.15 12.47
C THR A 111 -1.53 6.05 12.37
N GLY A 112 -0.95 4.87 12.67
CA GLY A 112 0.49 4.63 12.56
C GLY A 112 1.34 5.65 13.32
N SER A 113 2.24 6.32 12.59
CA SER A 113 3.11 7.38 13.14
C SER A 113 2.38 8.65 13.60
N ALA A 114 1.12 8.81 13.23
CA ALA A 114 0.28 10.01 13.36
C ALA A 114 0.63 11.19 12.43
N TRP A 115 1.60 11.05 11.53
CA TRP A 115 2.01 12.14 10.65
C TRP A 115 0.90 12.54 9.65
N ASN A 116 0.29 11.56 8.99
CA ASN A 116 -0.79 11.81 8.03
C ASN A 116 -2.03 12.41 8.72
N ALA A 117 -2.41 11.89 9.89
CA ALA A 117 -3.48 12.45 10.72
C ALA A 117 -3.28 13.95 11.03
N ALA A 118 -2.05 14.36 11.35
CA ALA A 118 -1.74 15.77 11.63
C ALA A 118 -1.85 16.65 10.36
N ILE A 119 -1.41 16.13 9.22
CA ILE A 119 -1.55 16.80 7.91
C ILE A 119 -3.02 16.97 7.56
N LEU A 120 -3.83 15.92 7.72
CA LEU A 120 -5.28 15.97 7.51
C LEU A 120 -5.94 17.02 8.41
N ALA A 121 -5.56 17.09 9.70
CA ALA A 121 -6.04 18.09 10.65
C ALA A 121 -5.77 19.52 10.18
N SER A 122 -4.59 19.80 9.63
CA SER A 122 -4.27 21.10 9.04
C SER A 122 -5.11 21.43 7.81
N LEU A 123 -5.44 20.45 6.98
CA LEU A 123 -6.24 20.65 5.76
C LEU A 123 -7.71 20.90 6.06
N VAL A 124 -8.30 20.16 7.00
CA VAL A 124 -9.70 20.36 7.40
C VAL A 124 -9.89 21.63 8.23
N GLY A 125 -8.83 22.10 8.89
CA GLY A 125 -8.85 23.33 9.67
C GLY A 125 -9.74 23.26 10.91
N PRO A 126 -9.99 24.40 11.58
CA PRO A 126 -10.65 24.44 12.89
C PRO A 126 -12.14 24.06 12.87
N GLU A 127 -12.81 24.22 11.72
CA GLU A 127 -14.22 23.85 11.54
C GLU A 127 -14.41 22.38 11.12
N GLY A 128 -13.31 21.69 10.82
CA GLY A 128 -13.31 20.27 10.47
C GLY A 128 -12.76 19.39 11.59
N SER A 129 -12.83 18.08 11.38
CA SER A 129 -12.31 17.10 12.34
C SER A 129 -11.70 15.89 11.63
N VAL A 130 -10.77 15.25 12.31
CA VAL A 130 -10.19 13.97 11.85
C VAL A 130 -10.40 12.94 12.94
N THR A 131 -11.05 11.83 12.58
CA THR A 131 -11.09 10.63 13.40
C THR A 131 -10.12 9.62 12.78
N SER A 132 -9.08 9.25 13.52
CA SER A 132 -8.06 8.31 13.06
C SER A 132 -8.11 7.03 13.88
N VAL A 133 -8.18 5.88 13.21
CA VAL A 133 -8.34 4.57 13.83
C VAL A 133 -7.03 3.80 13.79
N GLU A 134 -6.59 3.28 14.91
CA GLU A 134 -5.42 2.41 15.01
C GLU A 134 -5.76 1.12 15.74
N ILE A 135 -5.40 -0.03 15.14
CA ILE A 135 -5.76 -1.34 15.69
C ILE A 135 -4.79 -1.79 16.77
N ASP A 136 -3.54 -1.32 16.74
CA ASP A 136 -2.53 -1.62 17.75
C ASP A 136 -2.61 -0.64 18.94
N PRO A 137 -2.91 -1.11 20.16
CA PRO A 137 -3.05 -0.23 21.32
C PRO A 137 -1.77 0.55 21.66
N GLY A 138 -0.60 -0.04 21.44
CA GLY A 138 0.70 0.60 21.69
C GLY A 138 1.01 1.69 20.68
N VAL A 139 0.77 1.43 19.40
CA VAL A 139 0.90 2.45 18.34
C VAL A 139 -0.12 3.57 18.55
N ALA A 140 -1.37 3.25 18.90
CA ALA A 140 -2.42 4.23 19.18
C ALA A 140 -2.05 5.15 20.36
N ALA A 141 -1.46 4.59 21.42
CA ALA A 141 -0.99 5.38 22.57
C ALA A 141 0.12 6.37 22.18
N HIS A 142 1.08 5.94 21.36
CA HIS A 142 2.11 6.84 20.84
C HIS A 142 1.52 7.92 19.94
N ALA A 143 0.60 7.58 19.04
CA ALA A 143 -0.09 8.52 18.17
C ALA A 143 -0.84 9.60 18.98
N ARG A 144 -1.61 9.21 19.99
CA ARG A 144 -2.28 10.16 20.92
C ARG A 144 -1.30 11.13 21.56
N SER A 145 -0.12 10.66 21.95
CA SER A 145 0.89 11.53 22.56
C SER A 145 1.41 12.62 21.63
N ARG A 146 1.53 12.31 20.32
CA ARG A 146 1.98 13.23 19.28
C ARG A 146 0.89 14.21 18.82
N LEU A 147 -0.37 13.80 18.92
CA LEU A 147 -1.53 14.57 18.45
C LEU A 147 -2.23 15.40 19.54
N LYS A 148 -1.69 15.49 20.77
CA LYS A 148 -2.36 16.17 21.90
C LYS A 148 -2.80 17.62 21.63
N ALA A 149 -2.14 18.30 20.70
CA ALA A 149 -2.39 19.71 20.37
C ALA A 149 -3.18 19.90 19.06
N THR A 150 -3.72 18.83 18.47
CA THR A 150 -4.49 18.87 17.21
C THR A 150 -5.97 18.56 17.45
N ASN A 151 -6.80 18.81 16.45
CA ASN A 151 -8.22 18.42 16.40
C ASN A 151 -8.42 16.96 15.92
N VAL A 152 -7.46 16.07 16.20
CA VAL A 152 -7.53 14.66 15.81
C VAL A 152 -8.00 13.82 16.99
N GLU A 153 -9.08 13.05 16.79
CA GLU A 153 -9.46 11.98 17.69
C GLU A 153 -8.79 10.66 17.27
N VAL A 154 -8.01 10.05 18.15
CA VAL A 154 -7.40 8.73 17.91
C VAL A 154 -8.19 7.64 18.63
N VAL A 155 -8.83 6.78 17.86
CA VAL A 155 -9.61 5.64 18.33
C VAL A 155 -8.78 4.36 18.23
N THR A 156 -8.74 3.56 19.30
CA THR A 156 -8.13 2.22 19.23
C THR A 156 -9.19 1.22 18.80
N GLY A 157 -9.03 0.58 17.65
CA GLY A 157 -10.01 -0.36 17.13
C GLY A 157 -9.95 -0.52 15.61
N THR A 158 -11.12 -0.76 15.00
CA THR A 158 -11.25 -1.00 13.55
C THR A 158 -12.13 0.03 12.84
N ILE A 159 -12.99 0.68 13.62
CA ILE A 159 -13.90 1.74 13.22
C ILE A 159 -14.24 2.54 14.50
N PRO A 160 -14.53 3.85 14.43
CA PRO A 160 -15.08 4.58 15.57
C PRO A 160 -16.48 4.09 15.94
N ASP A 161 -16.83 4.25 17.21
CA ASP A 161 -18.19 4.02 17.72
C ASP A 161 -19.23 4.96 17.06
N GLY A 162 -20.51 4.73 17.33
CA GLY A 162 -21.61 5.56 16.84
C GLY A 162 -21.98 5.32 15.38
N SER A 163 -22.58 6.31 14.73
CA SER A 163 -23.06 6.23 13.33
C SER A 163 -22.70 7.49 12.52
N GLU A 164 -21.60 8.15 12.90
CA GLU A 164 -21.13 9.33 12.19
C GLU A 164 -20.81 8.99 10.73
N VAL A 165 -21.21 9.91 9.84
CA VAL A 165 -20.93 9.86 8.40
C VAL A 165 -19.83 10.87 8.10
N PHE A 166 -18.78 10.45 7.41
CA PHE A 166 -17.62 11.26 7.06
C PHE A 166 -17.70 11.79 5.62
N ASP A 167 -17.05 12.91 5.38
CA ASP A 167 -16.98 13.58 4.07
C ASP A 167 -15.86 13.01 3.19
N ALA A 168 -14.88 12.33 3.80
CA ALA A 168 -13.87 11.51 3.12
C ALA A 168 -13.39 10.37 4.03
N LEU A 169 -12.95 9.27 3.41
CA LEU A 169 -12.24 8.18 4.09
C LEU A 169 -10.92 7.92 3.40
N ILE A 170 -9.84 7.84 4.17
CA ILE A 170 -8.52 7.44 3.70
C ILE A 170 -8.00 6.27 4.54
N ALA A 171 -7.74 5.13 3.90
CA ALA A 171 -7.09 4.00 4.54
C ALA A 171 -5.59 4.00 4.23
N THR A 172 -4.75 3.83 5.24
CA THR A 172 -3.29 3.73 5.12
C THR A 172 -2.80 2.31 5.42
N CYS A 173 -3.70 1.34 5.29
CA CYS A 173 -3.43 -0.10 5.26
C CYS A 173 -4.22 -0.75 4.13
N ALA A 174 -3.69 -1.81 3.55
CA ALA A 174 -4.34 -2.52 2.47
C ALA A 174 -5.40 -3.51 2.97
N VAL A 175 -6.50 -3.57 2.24
CA VAL A 175 -7.58 -4.56 2.47
C VAL A 175 -7.82 -5.38 1.21
N GLN A 176 -8.07 -6.67 1.39
CA GLN A 176 -8.57 -7.53 0.32
C GLN A 176 -10.09 -7.37 0.22
N ARG A 177 -10.79 -7.54 1.35
CA ARG A 177 -12.20 -7.22 1.51
C ARG A 177 -12.37 -5.81 2.02
N VAL A 178 -12.97 -4.93 1.23
CA VAL A 178 -13.37 -3.60 1.69
C VAL A 178 -14.52 -3.78 2.70
N PRO A 179 -14.34 -3.38 3.97
CA PRO A 179 -15.38 -3.56 4.98
C PRO A 179 -16.64 -2.77 4.62
N ARG A 180 -17.82 -3.40 4.76
CA ARG A 180 -19.13 -2.74 4.58
C ARG A 180 -19.25 -1.48 5.44
N GLU A 181 -18.74 -1.55 6.67
CA GLU A 181 -18.67 -0.42 7.60
C GLU A 181 -17.95 0.79 7.01
N TRP A 182 -16.90 0.63 6.22
CA TRP A 182 -16.19 1.77 5.61
C TRP A 182 -17.05 2.43 4.52
N VAL A 183 -17.72 1.62 3.70
CA VAL A 183 -18.62 2.10 2.64
C VAL A 183 -19.83 2.84 3.21
N GLU A 184 -20.37 2.37 4.33
CA GLU A 184 -21.56 2.96 4.96
C GLU A 184 -21.26 4.19 5.81
N ARG A 185 -20.00 4.37 6.24
CA ARG A 185 -19.56 5.51 7.06
C ARG A 185 -19.23 6.76 6.25
N VAL A 186 -19.41 6.76 4.94
CA VAL A 186 -19.16 7.94 4.12
C VAL A 186 -20.43 8.44 3.42
N GLY A 187 -20.47 9.74 3.17
CA GLY A 187 -21.54 10.38 2.39
C GLY A 187 -21.63 9.84 0.95
N PRO A 188 -22.75 10.07 0.25
CA PRO A 188 -22.91 9.61 -1.14
C PRO A 188 -21.87 10.20 -2.11
N ASP A 189 -21.44 11.44 -1.88
CA ASP A 189 -20.46 12.15 -2.73
C ASP A 189 -19.01 12.03 -2.23
N ALA A 190 -18.84 11.46 -1.04
CA ALA A 190 -17.55 11.30 -0.39
C ALA A 190 -16.67 10.28 -1.13
N ARG A 191 -15.36 10.51 -1.08
CA ARG A 191 -14.38 9.59 -1.65
C ARG A 191 -13.84 8.65 -0.57
N LEU A 192 -13.73 7.38 -0.92
CA LEU A 192 -12.99 6.38 -0.13
C LEU A 192 -11.70 6.05 -0.87
N VAL A 193 -10.58 6.52 -0.35
CA VAL A 193 -9.26 6.22 -0.89
C VAL A 193 -8.66 5.07 -0.12
N ILE A 194 -8.54 3.93 -0.78
CA ILE A 194 -8.11 2.69 -0.13
C ILE A 194 -7.02 1.99 -0.94
N PRO A 195 -5.93 1.53 -0.32
CA PRO A 195 -5.08 0.52 -0.90
C PRO A 195 -5.85 -0.79 -0.95
N TRP A 196 -6.13 -1.28 -2.16
CA TRP A 196 -6.81 -2.56 -2.35
C TRP A 196 -5.79 -3.64 -2.67
N ALA A 197 -5.96 -4.82 -2.09
CA ALA A 197 -5.04 -5.92 -2.26
C ALA A 197 -5.73 -7.08 -3.02
N PRO A 198 -5.43 -7.26 -4.32
CA PRO A 198 -6.11 -8.25 -5.17
C PRO A 198 -5.91 -9.70 -4.71
N TYR A 199 -4.74 -10.01 -4.15
CA TYR A 199 -4.42 -11.32 -3.57
C TYR A 199 -4.29 -11.23 -2.06
N ARG A 200 -4.47 -12.33 -1.33
CA ARG A 200 -4.34 -12.36 0.13
C ARG A 200 -2.89 -12.48 0.59
N GLU A 201 -2.06 -13.11 -0.23
CA GLU A 201 -0.78 -13.72 0.16
C GLU A 201 0.45 -12.85 -0.10
N GLY A 202 0.26 -11.65 -0.63
CA GLY A 202 1.32 -10.71 -0.96
C GLY A 202 1.04 -9.97 -2.28
N GLY A 203 2.03 -9.25 -2.78
CA GLY A 203 1.93 -8.51 -4.04
C GLY A 203 1.52 -7.04 -3.89
N PRO A 204 1.32 -6.35 -5.03
CA PRO A 204 0.99 -4.93 -5.05
C PRO A 204 -0.38 -4.66 -4.42
N THR A 205 -0.54 -3.43 -3.92
CA THR A 205 -1.78 -2.96 -3.30
C THR A 205 -2.18 -1.62 -3.94
N PRO A 206 -2.63 -1.61 -5.21
CA PRO A 206 -2.98 -0.37 -5.89
C PRO A 206 -4.01 0.42 -5.11
N VAL A 207 -3.90 1.74 -5.16
CA VAL A 207 -4.84 2.65 -4.50
C VAL A 207 -6.06 2.81 -5.38
N ALA A 208 -7.25 2.64 -4.81
CA ALA A 208 -8.53 2.91 -5.43
C ALA A 208 -9.15 4.17 -4.83
N ALA A 209 -9.70 5.04 -5.67
CA ALA A 209 -10.49 6.20 -5.25
C ALA A 209 -11.97 5.93 -5.53
N LEU A 210 -12.67 5.33 -4.57
CA LEU A 210 -14.03 4.84 -4.72
C LEU A 210 -15.06 5.88 -4.31
N ARG A 211 -16.26 5.77 -4.87
CA ARG A 211 -17.49 6.40 -4.38
C ARG A 211 -18.54 5.35 -4.10
N ARG A 212 -19.38 5.60 -3.11
CA ARG A 212 -20.51 4.73 -2.79
C ARG A 212 -21.49 4.68 -3.97
N THR A 213 -21.89 3.47 -4.38
CA THR A 213 -22.88 3.25 -5.45
C THR A 213 -24.20 2.70 -4.92
N GLY A 214 -24.23 2.24 -3.67
CA GLY A 214 -25.39 1.61 -3.04
C GLY A 214 -25.08 1.18 -1.60
N PRO A 215 -25.98 0.44 -0.93
CA PRO A 215 -25.69 -0.19 0.35
C PRO A 215 -24.54 -1.22 0.21
N GLY A 216 -23.44 -1.02 0.92
CA GLY A 216 -22.28 -1.93 0.89
C GLY A 216 -21.51 -1.99 -0.44
N THR A 217 -21.89 -1.21 -1.45
CA THR A 217 -21.24 -1.20 -2.76
C THR A 217 -20.55 0.13 -3.05
N ALA A 218 -19.39 0.07 -3.70
CA ALA A 218 -18.63 1.25 -4.11
C ALA A 218 -17.91 1.01 -5.44
N SER A 219 -17.59 2.07 -6.17
CA SER A 219 -16.83 1.95 -7.42
C SER A 219 -15.99 3.19 -7.71
N GLY A 220 -14.86 3.00 -8.39
CA GLY A 220 -14.00 4.09 -8.83
C GLY A 220 -12.68 3.60 -9.44
N PRO A 221 -11.87 4.51 -9.99
CA PRO A 221 -10.62 4.17 -10.64
C PRO A 221 -9.56 3.71 -9.64
N LEU A 222 -8.61 2.89 -10.13
CA LEU A 222 -7.31 2.71 -9.49
C LEU A 222 -6.43 3.90 -9.86
N THR A 223 -5.93 4.64 -8.88
CA THR A 223 -5.26 5.92 -9.12
C THR A 223 -3.75 5.80 -9.22
N ARG A 224 -3.15 4.81 -8.55
CA ARG A 224 -1.70 4.57 -8.59
C ARG A 224 -1.31 3.23 -7.99
N ASP A 225 -0.10 2.80 -8.29
CA ASP A 225 0.52 1.67 -7.60
C ASP A 225 1.04 2.07 -6.22
N ALA A 226 1.00 1.10 -5.31
CA ALA A 226 1.50 1.22 -3.96
C ALA A 226 1.73 -0.15 -3.32
N SER A 227 2.48 -0.15 -2.22
CA SER A 227 2.71 -1.32 -1.37
C SER A 227 2.44 -0.96 0.08
N PHE A 228 1.26 -1.34 0.57
CA PHE A 228 0.83 -1.11 1.93
C PHE A 228 0.86 -2.39 2.75
N MET A 229 1.15 -2.24 4.04
CA MET A 229 0.90 -3.30 5.00
C MET A 229 -0.60 -3.61 5.05
N ARG A 230 -0.92 -4.89 5.20
CA ARG A 230 -2.31 -5.34 5.24
C ARG A 230 -2.94 -5.06 6.59
N ASP A 231 -4.23 -4.72 6.58
CA ASP A 231 -5.09 -4.70 7.76
C ASP A 231 -4.87 -5.99 8.55
N ARG A 232 -4.60 -5.86 9.86
CA ARG A 232 -4.19 -7.00 10.69
C ARG A 232 -5.25 -8.11 10.72
N ARG A 233 -6.52 -7.78 10.53
CA ARG A 233 -7.64 -8.75 10.46
C ARG A 233 -7.67 -9.54 9.16
N GLN A 234 -6.99 -9.05 8.12
CA GLN A 234 -7.00 -9.64 6.77
C GLN A 234 -5.65 -10.23 6.37
N ARG A 235 -4.69 -10.34 7.30
CA ARG A 235 -3.44 -11.05 7.05
C ARG A 235 -3.75 -12.53 6.76
N GLY A 236 -3.25 -13.03 5.64
CA GLY A 236 -3.29 -14.45 5.31
C GLY A 236 -2.10 -15.21 5.89
N ALA A 237 -2.19 -16.54 5.92
CA ALA A 237 -0.99 -17.36 6.03
C ALA A 237 -0.08 -17.06 4.83
N ARG A 238 1.21 -16.89 5.08
CA ARG A 238 2.17 -16.68 4.00
C ARG A 238 2.19 -17.93 3.13
N GLN A 239 1.72 -17.83 1.89
CA GLN A 239 1.83 -18.96 0.97
C GLN A 239 3.29 -19.28 0.69
N ARG A 240 3.54 -20.56 0.41
CA ARG A 240 4.86 -21.01 -0.02
C ARG A 240 5.15 -20.37 -1.37
N PHE A 241 6.32 -19.76 -1.50
CA PHE A 241 6.76 -19.21 -2.78
C PHE A 241 6.73 -20.33 -3.85
N PRO A 242 6.14 -20.11 -5.04
CA PRO A 242 5.93 -21.18 -6.03
C PRO A 242 7.23 -21.92 -6.37
N GLY A 243 7.17 -23.25 -6.48
CA GLY A 243 8.32 -24.10 -6.83
C GLY A 243 9.44 -24.15 -5.77
N THR A 244 9.17 -23.75 -4.53
CA THR A 244 10.20 -23.83 -3.48
C THR A 244 10.63 -25.27 -3.24
N GLY A 245 11.92 -25.57 -3.32
CA GLY A 245 12.47 -26.90 -3.08
C GLY A 245 12.17 -27.92 -4.18
N GLU A 246 11.68 -27.47 -5.34
CA GLU A 246 11.38 -28.30 -6.50
C GLU A 246 12.37 -28.00 -7.63
N GLU A 247 12.67 -29.00 -8.45
CA GLU A 247 13.50 -28.81 -9.65
C GLU A 247 12.65 -28.44 -10.86
N ALA A 248 13.16 -27.52 -11.67
CA ALA A 248 12.53 -27.14 -12.93
C ALA A 248 12.59 -28.31 -13.92
N THR A 249 11.46 -28.62 -14.55
CA THR A 249 11.39 -29.65 -15.61
C THR A 249 11.64 -29.05 -16.99
N SER A 250 11.55 -27.72 -17.14
CA SER A 250 11.75 -27.03 -18.42
C SER A 250 12.36 -25.63 -18.25
N ARG A 251 12.94 -25.13 -19.34
CA ARG A 251 13.49 -23.78 -19.48
C ARG A 251 12.96 -23.14 -20.75
N SER A 252 12.69 -21.85 -20.69
CA SER A 252 12.24 -21.04 -21.83
C SER A 252 12.67 -19.58 -21.63
N THR A 253 12.14 -18.68 -22.45
CA THR A 253 12.31 -17.23 -22.30
C THR A 253 10.95 -16.56 -22.22
N PHE A 254 10.91 -15.39 -21.59
CA PHE A 254 9.80 -14.46 -21.57
C PHE A 254 10.25 -13.15 -22.24
N PRO A 255 9.35 -12.35 -22.87
CA PRO A 255 9.72 -11.11 -23.53
C PRO A 255 10.48 -10.11 -22.64
N GLU A 256 10.20 -10.12 -21.34
CA GLU A 256 10.78 -9.21 -20.35
C GLU A 256 11.39 -9.94 -19.16
N GLY A 257 12.40 -9.32 -18.54
CA GLY A 257 12.97 -9.81 -17.29
C GLY A 257 12.13 -9.44 -16.09
N SER A 258 12.38 -10.11 -14.95
CA SER A 258 11.71 -9.78 -13.70
C SER A 258 11.91 -8.33 -13.24
N ARG A 259 13.04 -7.69 -13.60
CA ARG A 259 13.27 -6.28 -13.27
C ARG A 259 12.33 -5.38 -14.05
N ASP A 260 12.22 -5.61 -15.35
CA ASP A 260 11.33 -4.83 -16.21
C ASP A 260 9.88 -4.97 -15.77
N LEU A 261 9.46 -6.20 -15.39
CA LEU A 261 8.12 -6.48 -14.87
C LEU A 261 7.81 -5.80 -13.52
N LEU A 262 8.83 -5.48 -12.72
CA LEU A 262 8.67 -4.80 -11.43
C LEU A 262 8.71 -3.27 -11.54
N ASP A 263 9.11 -2.74 -12.69
CA ASP A 263 9.10 -1.32 -12.97
C ASP A 263 7.77 -0.88 -13.60
N ASN A 264 7.46 0.41 -13.51
CA ASN A 264 6.31 1.06 -14.16
C ASN A 264 4.95 0.38 -13.91
N ASP A 265 4.75 -0.16 -12.70
CA ASP A 265 3.51 -0.78 -12.24
C ASP A 265 3.03 -1.96 -13.11
N ARG A 266 3.92 -2.56 -13.91
CA ARG A 266 3.57 -3.64 -14.85
C ARG A 266 2.99 -4.84 -14.12
N LEU A 267 3.65 -5.26 -13.03
CA LEU A 267 3.17 -6.36 -12.21
C LEU A 267 1.76 -6.09 -11.70
N THR A 268 1.46 -4.87 -11.27
CA THR A 268 0.13 -4.49 -10.77
C THR A 268 -0.94 -4.67 -11.85
N ARG A 269 -0.68 -4.22 -13.08
CA ARG A 269 -1.63 -4.39 -14.20
C ARG A 269 -1.82 -5.85 -14.58
N LEU A 270 -0.75 -6.65 -14.56
CA LEU A 270 -0.82 -8.09 -14.75
C LEU A 270 -1.67 -8.76 -13.66
N VAL A 271 -1.41 -8.44 -12.39
CA VAL A 271 -2.19 -8.93 -11.25
C VAL A 271 -3.68 -8.64 -11.44
N LEU A 272 -4.04 -7.44 -11.89
CA LEU A 272 -5.44 -7.05 -12.12
C LEU A 272 -6.13 -7.85 -13.24
N THR A 273 -5.39 -8.31 -14.24
CA THR A 273 -5.91 -9.02 -15.42
C THR A 273 -5.89 -10.54 -15.32
N CYS A 274 -5.22 -11.12 -14.30
CA CYS A 274 -5.17 -12.57 -14.10
C CYS A 274 -5.49 -13.02 -12.66
N PRO A 275 -6.70 -12.75 -12.12
CA PRO A 275 -7.10 -13.00 -10.72
C PRO A 275 -6.95 -14.44 -10.20
N GLY A 276 -6.77 -15.43 -11.09
CA GLY A 276 -6.60 -16.83 -10.72
C GLY A 276 -5.14 -17.25 -10.51
N LEU A 277 -4.19 -16.40 -10.88
CA LEU A 277 -2.77 -16.73 -10.88
C LEU A 277 -2.08 -16.17 -9.65
N TYR A 278 -1.43 -17.02 -8.85
CA TYR A 278 -0.60 -16.53 -7.75
C TYR A 278 0.69 -15.95 -8.30
N ILE A 279 0.86 -14.63 -8.14
CA ILE A 279 2.05 -13.89 -8.55
C ILE A 279 2.80 -13.42 -7.31
N ALA A 280 4.03 -13.91 -7.15
CA ALA A 280 4.89 -13.58 -6.02
C ALA A 280 6.19 -12.93 -6.49
N VAL A 281 6.69 -11.98 -5.71
CA VAL A 281 8.00 -11.36 -5.91
C VAL A 281 8.92 -11.82 -4.78
N GLY A 282 10.13 -12.23 -5.12
CA GLY A 282 11.10 -12.68 -4.13
C GLY A 282 12.54 -12.41 -4.55
N GLY A 283 13.45 -12.44 -3.57
CA GLY A 283 14.89 -12.50 -3.83
C GLY A 283 15.33 -13.95 -3.98
N ARG A 284 16.09 -14.25 -5.04
CA ARG A 284 16.75 -15.55 -5.23
C ARG A 284 18.22 -15.37 -5.60
N PRO A 285 19.10 -16.33 -5.23
CA PRO A 285 20.45 -16.37 -5.76
C PRO A 285 20.42 -16.36 -7.28
N TRP A 286 21.14 -15.42 -7.88
CA TRP A 286 21.23 -15.25 -9.32
C TRP A 286 22.61 -14.72 -9.69
N ARG A 287 23.33 -15.49 -10.50
CA ARG A 287 24.74 -15.23 -10.86
C ARG A 287 25.59 -14.95 -9.59
N ASN A 288 26.14 -13.75 -9.45
CA ASN A 288 27.06 -13.39 -8.36
C ASN A 288 26.37 -12.67 -7.18
N GLY A 289 25.05 -12.79 -7.01
CA GLY A 289 24.33 -12.12 -5.93
C GLY A 289 22.90 -12.60 -5.77
N ALA A 290 22.06 -11.75 -5.17
CA ALA A 290 20.62 -11.94 -5.17
C ALA A 290 19.98 -11.04 -6.23
N ALA A 291 18.92 -11.52 -6.88
CA ALA A 291 18.14 -10.71 -7.79
C ALA A 291 16.65 -10.93 -7.58
N PRO A 292 15.80 -9.94 -7.93
CA PRO A 292 14.37 -10.14 -7.89
C PRO A 292 13.96 -11.19 -8.92
N VAL A 293 13.03 -12.05 -8.53
CA VAL A 293 12.38 -13.04 -9.40
C VAL A 293 10.88 -12.83 -9.31
N VAL A 294 10.20 -12.93 -10.44
CA VAL A 294 8.74 -13.02 -10.49
C VAL A 294 8.41 -14.50 -10.56
N ALA A 295 7.68 -15.00 -9.56
CA ALA A 295 7.23 -16.37 -9.51
C ALA A 295 5.72 -16.44 -9.72
N LEU A 296 5.32 -17.40 -10.54
CA LEU A 296 3.95 -17.69 -10.92
C LEU A 296 3.60 -19.05 -10.33
N GLY A 297 2.39 -19.19 -9.79
CA GLY A 297 1.90 -20.45 -9.24
C GLY A 297 0.42 -20.67 -9.56
N GLU A 298 0.11 -21.89 -9.98
CA GLU A 298 -1.26 -22.36 -10.23
C GLU A 298 -1.33 -23.85 -9.87
N SER A 299 -1.92 -24.18 -8.72
CA SER A 299 -1.90 -25.55 -8.17
C SER A 299 -0.46 -26.11 -8.07
N ASP A 300 -0.13 -27.17 -8.81
CA ASP A 300 1.21 -27.78 -8.87
C ASP A 300 2.10 -27.17 -9.99
N ASP A 301 1.54 -26.32 -10.86
CA ASP A 301 2.27 -25.63 -11.92
C ASP A 301 2.94 -24.36 -11.37
N TRP A 302 4.19 -24.12 -11.79
CA TRP A 302 4.91 -22.91 -11.42
C TRP A 302 5.92 -22.48 -12.47
N ALA A 303 6.23 -21.19 -12.49
CA ALA A 303 7.29 -20.63 -13.31
C ALA A 303 8.03 -19.51 -12.56
N HIS A 304 9.34 -19.39 -12.78
CA HIS A 304 10.16 -18.28 -12.32
C HIS A 304 10.68 -17.53 -13.54
N ILE A 305 10.34 -16.25 -13.63
CA ILE A 305 10.90 -15.32 -14.61
C ILE A 305 12.08 -14.62 -13.94
N TRP A 306 13.27 -14.77 -14.53
CA TRP A 306 14.52 -14.25 -14.02
C TRP A 306 14.84 -12.85 -14.57
N PRO A 307 15.83 -12.13 -14.00
CA PRO A 307 16.15 -10.76 -14.40
C PRO A 307 16.51 -10.55 -15.86
N ASP A 308 16.96 -11.58 -16.58
CA ASP A 308 17.32 -11.53 -18.00
C ASP A 308 16.25 -12.09 -18.94
N GLY A 309 15.04 -12.33 -18.43
CA GLY A 309 13.93 -12.91 -19.18
C GLY A 309 14.04 -14.42 -19.37
N SER A 310 15.09 -15.07 -18.87
CA SER A 310 15.10 -16.54 -18.80
C SER A 310 14.00 -17.03 -17.86
N VAL A 311 13.44 -18.20 -18.16
CA VAL A 311 12.35 -18.82 -17.38
C VAL A 311 12.73 -20.24 -17.00
N THR A 312 12.48 -20.59 -15.74
CA THR A 312 12.52 -21.98 -15.25
C THR A 312 11.13 -22.36 -14.74
N ARG A 313 10.63 -23.54 -15.10
CA ARG A 313 9.25 -23.92 -14.77
C ARG A 313 9.04 -25.41 -14.52
N HIS A 314 7.92 -25.71 -13.86
CA HIS A 314 7.26 -27.00 -13.84
C HIS A 314 5.83 -26.82 -14.39
N GLY A 315 5.44 -27.66 -15.35
CA GLY A 315 4.16 -27.48 -16.06
C GLY A 315 4.11 -26.21 -16.92
N THR A 316 2.96 -25.94 -17.54
CA THR A 316 2.79 -24.84 -18.52
C THR A 316 1.71 -23.84 -18.13
N GLY A 317 0.72 -24.22 -17.32
CA GLY A 317 -0.50 -23.44 -17.06
C GLY A 317 -0.18 -22.03 -16.55
N ALA A 318 0.55 -21.95 -15.43
CA ALA A 318 0.91 -20.68 -14.81
C ALA A 318 1.60 -19.68 -15.76
N LEU A 319 2.54 -20.16 -16.59
CA LEU A 319 3.24 -19.31 -17.56
C LEU A 319 2.34 -18.93 -18.75
N THR A 320 1.50 -19.86 -19.23
CA THR A 320 0.56 -19.59 -20.33
C THR A 320 -0.42 -18.51 -19.93
N THR A 321 -1.09 -18.64 -18.77
CA THR A 321 -2.04 -17.63 -18.28
C THR A 321 -1.39 -16.26 -18.11
N PHE A 322 -0.17 -16.22 -17.57
CA PHE A 322 0.58 -14.97 -17.44
C PHE A 322 0.94 -14.36 -18.81
N THR A 323 1.33 -15.20 -19.77
CA THR A 323 1.68 -14.75 -21.13
C THR A 323 0.47 -14.17 -21.86
N GLU A 324 -0.70 -14.80 -21.73
CA GLU A 324 -1.95 -14.27 -22.30
C GLU A 324 -2.31 -12.90 -21.73
N ALA A 325 -2.19 -12.73 -20.41
CA ALA A 325 -2.42 -11.44 -19.75
C ALA A 325 -1.40 -10.38 -20.18
N TYR A 326 -0.12 -10.76 -20.30
CA TYR A 326 0.95 -9.89 -20.79
C TYR A 326 0.70 -9.44 -22.22
N THR A 327 0.41 -10.35 -23.15
CA THR A 327 0.14 -10.03 -24.56
C THR A 327 -1.08 -9.12 -24.69
N MET A 328 -2.14 -9.37 -23.92
CA MET A 328 -3.31 -8.49 -23.90
C MET A 328 -2.97 -7.06 -23.44
N LEU A 329 -2.12 -6.90 -22.44
CA LEU A 329 -1.66 -5.59 -21.96
C LEU A 329 -0.72 -4.91 -22.97
N GLU A 330 0.18 -5.68 -23.57
CA GLU A 330 1.13 -5.22 -24.58
C GLU A 330 0.42 -4.73 -25.85
N ASP A 331 -0.54 -5.51 -26.37
CA ASP A 331 -1.37 -5.15 -27.53
C ASP A 331 -2.21 -3.89 -27.28
N ALA A 332 -2.59 -3.66 -26.03
CA ALA A 332 -3.30 -2.46 -25.60
C ALA A 332 -2.39 -1.26 -25.25
N GLY A 333 -1.07 -1.42 -25.40
CA GLY A 333 -0.09 -0.37 -25.12
C GLY A 333 0.08 -0.03 -23.64
N TRP A 334 -0.13 -1.01 -22.75
CA TRP A 334 0.02 -0.88 -21.30
C TRP A 334 -0.79 0.30 -20.72
N PRO A 335 -2.13 0.26 -20.74
CA PRO A 335 -2.95 1.37 -20.27
C PRO A 335 -2.66 1.69 -18.80
N GLY A 336 -2.78 2.98 -18.42
CA GLY A 336 -2.55 3.44 -17.06
C GLY A 336 -3.56 2.85 -16.06
N LEU A 337 -3.24 2.88 -14.77
CA LEU A 337 -4.10 2.31 -13.72
C LEU A 337 -5.47 2.99 -13.67
N GLU A 338 -5.54 4.27 -14.03
CA GLU A 338 -6.77 5.06 -14.09
C GLU A 338 -7.80 4.52 -15.11
N SER A 339 -7.36 3.68 -16.05
CA SER A 339 -8.24 2.98 -16.99
C SER A 339 -8.92 1.73 -16.39
N PHE A 340 -8.52 1.32 -15.18
CA PHE A 340 -9.09 0.21 -14.45
C PHE A 340 -10.02 0.73 -13.36
N THR A 341 -11.27 0.28 -13.39
CA THR A 341 -12.28 0.59 -12.38
C THR A 341 -12.44 -0.61 -11.44
N LEU A 342 -12.27 -0.37 -10.15
CA LEU A 342 -12.63 -1.32 -9.11
C LEU A 342 -14.12 -1.15 -8.76
N GLU A 343 -14.85 -2.26 -8.73
CA GLU A 343 -16.22 -2.39 -8.24
C GLU A 343 -16.21 -3.29 -7.02
N VAL A 344 -16.61 -2.71 -5.89
CA VAL A 344 -16.67 -3.34 -4.59
C VAL A 344 -18.10 -3.75 -4.31
N ASP A 345 -18.27 -4.98 -3.87
CA ASP A 345 -19.46 -5.48 -3.18
C ASP A 345 -18.98 -6.13 -1.88
N ALA A 346 -19.30 -5.50 -0.76
CA ALA A 346 -18.81 -5.93 0.55
C ALA A 346 -19.39 -7.29 1.01
N GLU A 347 -20.42 -7.82 0.34
CA GLU A 347 -21.11 -9.06 0.74
C GLU A 347 -20.92 -10.22 -0.25
N SER A 348 -20.50 -9.94 -1.49
CA SER A 348 -20.41 -10.95 -2.55
C SER A 348 -19.24 -11.94 -2.40
N GLY A 349 -18.23 -11.61 -1.60
CA GLY A 349 -16.95 -12.32 -1.57
C GLY A 349 -16.11 -12.17 -2.86
N VAL A 350 -16.49 -11.26 -3.76
CA VAL A 350 -15.81 -11.00 -5.03
C VAL A 350 -15.84 -9.50 -5.36
N HIS A 351 -14.68 -8.92 -5.62
CA HIS A 351 -14.60 -7.59 -6.26
C HIS A 351 -14.37 -7.74 -7.75
N THR A 352 -14.84 -6.76 -8.52
CA THR A 352 -14.73 -6.78 -9.99
C THR A 352 -13.82 -5.66 -10.45
N VAL A 353 -12.88 -5.97 -11.33
CA VAL A 353 -12.05 -4.98 -12.04
C VAL A 353 -12.55 -4.90 -13.48
N ARG A 354 -12.90 -3.70 -13.94
CA ARG A 354 -13.30 -3.43 -15.33
C ARG A 354 -12.30 -2.54 -16.03
N SER A 355 -12.08 -2.80 -17.32
CA SER A 355 -11.31 -1.94 -18.21
C SER A 355 -11.75 -2.18 -19.66
N SER A 356 -11.10 -1.51 -20.62
CA SER A 356 -11.27 -1.80 -22.05
C SER A 356 -10.83 -3.22 -22.42
N LEU A 357 -10.03 -3.88 -21.57
CA LEU A 357 -9.52 -5.24 -21.77
C LEU A 357 -10.54 -6.31 -21.35
N GLY A 358 -11.60 -5.93 -20.63
CA GLY A 358 -12.64 -6.83 -20.19
C GLY A 358 -12.98 -6.67 -18.71
N THR A 359 -13.52 -7.74 -18.12
CA THR A 359 -13.97 -7.78 -16.73
C THR A 359 -13.31 -8.95 -16.02
N CYS A 360 -12.58 -8.67 -14.95
CA CYS A 360 -11.90 -9.65 -14.11
C CYS A 360 -12.55 -9.71 -12.72
N LYS A 361 -12.83 -10.91 -12.23
CA LYS A 361 -13.40 -11.13 -10.89
C LYS A 361 -12.32 -11.59 -9.94
N HIS A 362 -12.12 -10.85 -8.85
CA HIS A 362 -11.12 -11.09 -7.82
C HIS A 362 -11.80 -11.60 -6.55
N PRO A 363 -11.58 -12.87 -6.16
CA PRO A 363 -12.11 -13.42 -4.90
C PRO A 363 -11.48 -12.74 -3.67
N VAL A 364 -12.26 -12.50 -2.60
CA VAL A 364 -11.82 -11.71 -1.43
C VAL A 364 -12.15 -12.28 -0.05
#